data_AF-A0A969UM73-F1
#
_entry.id   AF-A0A969UM73-F1
#
_cell.length_a   1.000
_cell.length_b   1.000
_cell.length_c   1.000
_cell.angle_alpha   90.00
_cell.angle_beta   90.00
_cell.angle_gamma   90.00
#
_symmetry.space_group_name_H-M   'P 1'
#
loop_
_entity.id
_entity.type
_entity.pdbx_description
1 polymer ?
#
loop_
_entity_poly.entity_id
_entity_poly.type
_entity_poly.pdbx_seq_one_letter_code
_entity_poly.pdbx_strand_id
1 'polypeptide(L)'
;MTFTILDRLWDILGWVFVLNGEAFRRVAAASGGMTLAMLVVLLAGLSLAIGQSIILFINRVKPIRFVFSLFINAILYLFEFLFLVLSTGLICLFSRSVQLPLPTLFTVFGLSYAPLLFSFLGALPYLGFPILRILSIWHLLAMVVGFAAVANVGIAGAFGYVAFGWFVKELLENTIGQPIAKLGRRLAEQVAGVHLALHRAELTDLIQSGFETQFLPIAADRSRQSPLHQTPSRDSALESTARSPVLFTQPESTQPPDATVTVSSGSVAALQTPSTNTEIGGEPLSRSPDIPQVIRLGLMLLGMLVLFLVVALLLRPIRLSLFGWYDSLPWLARRIFDLSWIGVVAIVFAGLLAPLETLGWWAGWYDDDLDTSRAAPSVVPSVTSPDASHPPDPDDRISRYVVYVDGVGQSSQEYTPDVTEFVQALQAVLPEDIEFVQGLMMYSVFNKPLNQDRPLAWLWRLADKMRWENPMALLGLMVNLRNAWIVAVSADKRYGPIYNQGIAQVLYNGLLERGYQPLAGCR
;
A
#
# COMPACT_ATOMS: atom_id res chain seq x y z
N MET A 1 -25.82 14.90 -35.39
CA MET A 1 -25.20 14.13 -34.29
C MET A 1 -24.59 15.14 -33.32
N THR A 2 -25.20 15.31 -32.16
CA THR A 2 -24.69 16.18 -31.09
C THR A 2 -23.49 15.49 -30.45
N PHE A 3 -22.27 15.83 -30.88
CA PHE A 3 -21.05 15.42 -30.18
C PHE A 3 -21.13 15.95 -28.74
N THR A 4 -21.16 15.05 -27.78
CA THR A 4 -21.22 15.42 -26.37
C THR A 4 -19.84 15.85 -25.89
N ILE A 5 -19.77 16.72 -24.89
CA ILE A 5 -18.50 17.13 -24.25
C ILE A 5 -17.71 15.92 -23.72
N LEU A 6 -18.41 14.81 -23.40
CA LEU A 6 -17.78 13.55 -22.98
C LEU A 6 -16.98 12.89 -24.09
N ASP A 7 -17.39 13.03 -25.36
CA ASP A 7 -16.67 12.42 -26.50
C ASP A 7 -15.29 13.07 -26.71
N ARG A 8 -15.14 14.33 -26.27
CA ARG A 8 -13.88 15.09 -26.29
C ARG A 8 -13.19 15.18 -24.93
N LEU A 9 -13.65 14.43 -23.94
CA LEU A 9 -13.10 14.44 -22.57
C LEU A 9 -11.58 14.30 -22.58
N TRP A 10 -11.07 13.30 -23.30
CA TRP A 10 -9.64 12.99 -23.33
C TRP A 10 -8.80 14.10 -23.96
N ASP A 11 -9.32 14.75 -25.01
CA ASP A 11 -8.65 15.89 -25.64
C ASP A 11 -8.67 17.08 -24.69
N ILE A 12 -9.83 17.41 -24.09
CA ILE A 12 -9.96 18.51 -23.13
C ILE A 12 -8.99 18.32 -21.96
N LEU A 13 -8.93 17.11 -21.37
CA LEU A 13 -8.00 16.80 -20.29
C LEU A 13 -6.54 16.92 -20.73
N GLY A 14 -6.20 16.48 -21.95
CA GLY A 14 -4.87 16.65 -22.51
C GLY A 14 -4.46 18.11 -22.69
N TRP A 15 -5.39 18.97 -23.14
CA TRP A 15 -5.12 20.39 -23.35
C TRP A 15 -4.99 21.15 -22.02
N VAL A 16 -5.79 20.76 -21.02
CA VAL A 16 -5.66 21.24 -19.64
C VAL A 16 -4.32 20.80 -19.05
N PHE A 17 -3.89 19.56 -19.31
CA PHE A 17 -2.60 19.03 -18.84
C PHE A 17 -1.40 19.81 -19.42
N VAL A 18 -1.49 20.27 -20.67
CA VAL A 18 -0.47 21.13 -21.32
C VAL A 18 -0.62 22.61 -20.94
N LEU A 19 -1.51 22.94 -19.99
CA LEU A 19 -1.74 24.30 -19.48
C LEU A 19 -2.19 25.28 -20.58
N ASN A 20 -3.02 24.82 -21.52
CA ASN A 20 -3.54 25.68 -22.57
C ASN A 20 -4.71 26.55 -22.06
N GLY A 21 -4.48 27.85 -21.86
CA GLY A 21 -5.49 28.80 -21.38
C GLY A 21 -6.76 28.89 -22.25
N GLU A 22 -6.65 28.65 -23.55
CA GLU A 22 -7.81 28.64 -24.46
C GLU A 22 -8.74 27.45 -24.20
N ALA A 23 -8.19 26.31 -23.75
CA ALA A 23 -9.00 25.15 -23.38
C ALA A 23 -9.91 25.47 -22.18
N PHE A 24 -9.39 26.16 -21.17
CA PHE A 24 -10.17 26.60 -20.02
C PHE A 24 -11.32 27.53 -20.42
N ARG A 25 -11.06 28.51 -21.31
CA ARG A 25 -12.10 29.42 -21.82
C ARG A 25 -13.21 28.66 -22.57
N ARG A 26 -12.84 27.75 -23.46
CA ARG A 26 -13.81 26.99 -24.28
C ARG A 26 -14.72 26.13 -23.43
N VAL A 27 -14.17 25.45 -22.43
CA VAL A 27 -14.98 24.59 -21.55
C VAL A 27 -15.84 25.42 -20.60
N ALA A 28 -15.31 26.55 -20.09
CA ALA A 28 -16.07 27.43 -19.22
C ALA A 28 -17.26 28.12 -19.92
N ALA A 29 -17.20 28.29 -21.24
CA ALA A 29 -18.31 28.80 -22.06
C ALA A 29 -19.30 27.71 -22.50
N ALA A 30 -18.98 26.43 -22.31
CA ALA A 30 -19.80 25.32 -22.79
C ALA A 30 -20.91 24.94 -21.79
N SER A 31 -22.08 24.57 -22.30
CA SER A 31 -23.27 24.24 -21.47
C SER A 31 -23.08 23.05 -20.51
N GLY A 32 -22.13 22.15 -20.80
CA GLY A 32 -21.78 21.00 -19.94
C GLY A 32 -20.50 21.18 -19.13
N GLY A 33 -19.91 22.38 -19.07
CA GLY A 33 -18.63 22.63 -18.40
C GLY A 33 -18.65 22.30 -16.90
N MET A 34 -19.73 22.64 -16.20
CA MET A 34 -19.87 22.37 -14.75
C MET A 34 -19.95 20.86 -14.45
N THR A 35 -20.71 20.09 -15.24
CA THR A 35 -20.81 18.64 -15.07
C THR A 35 -19.45 17.98 -15.28
N LEU A 36 -18.71 18.43 -16.30
CA LEU A 36 -17.35 17.96 -16.56
C LEU A 36 -16.41 18.28 -15.38
N ALA A 37 -16.43 19.52 -14.90
CA ALA A 37 -15.62 19.96 -13.77
C ALA A 37 -15.91 19.14 -12.49
N MET A 38 -17.20 18.90 -12.19
CA MET A 38 -17.60 18.07 -11.04
C MET A 38 -17.10 16.63 -11.17
N LEU A 39 -17.23 16.02 -12.36
CA LEU A 39 -16.72 14.68 -12.62
C LEU A 39 -15.19 14.62 -12.48
N VAL A 40 -14.46 15.61 -12.99
CA VAL A 40 -12.99 15.68 -12.86
C VAL A 40 -12.58 15.78 -11.40
N VAL A 41 -13.23 16.64 -10.60
CA VAL A 41 -12.92 16.78 -9.17
C VAL A 41 -13.22 15.48 -8.40
N LEU A 42 -14.38 14.85 -8.63
CA LEU A 42 -14.74 13.59 -7.97
C LEU A 42 -13.78 12.45 -8.34
N LEU A 43 -13.43 12.30 -9.62
CA LEU A 43 -12.47 11.30 -10.07
C LEU A 43 -11.06 11.59 -9.56
N ALA A 44 -10.66 12.86 -9.45
CA ALA A 44 -9.38 13.26 -8.87
C ALA A 44 -9.34 12.92 -7.37
N GLY A 45 -10.41 13.21 -6.63
CA GLY A 45 -10.55 12.85 -5.22
C GLY A 45 -10.50 11.33 -5.00
N LEU A 46 -11.19 10.56 -5.84
CA LEU A 46 -11.13 9.10 -5.81
C LEU A 46 -9.72 8.57 -6.13
N SER A 47 -9.08 9.14 -7.15
CA SER A 47 -7.71 8.80 -7.55
C SER A 47 -6.71 9.09 -6.43
N LEU A 48 -6.86 10.22 -5.74
CA LEU A 48 -6.03 10.58 -4.58
C LEU A 48 -6.26 9.63 -3.40
N ALA A 49 -7.53 9.30 -3.11
CA ALA A 49 -7.88 8.33 -2.08
C ALA A 49 -7.28 6.94 -2.37
N ILE A 50 -7.23 6.52 -3.63
CA ILE A 50 -6.53 5.30 -4.06
C ILE A 50 -5.01 5.45 -3.85
N GLY A 51 -4.42 6.58 -4.27
CA GLY A 51 -2.99 6.84 -4.10
C GLY A 51 -2.53 6.85 -2.63
N GLN A 52 -3.44 7.15 -1.70
CA GLN A 52 -3.22 7.20 -0.25
C GLN A 52 -3.89 6.04 0.51
N SER A 53 -4.38 5.02 -0.20
CA SER A 53 -5.21 3.96 0.38
C SER A 53 -4.50 3.11 1.44
N ILE A 54 -3.17 3.23 1.54
CA ILE A 54 -2.37 2.52 2.54
C ILE A 54 -2.85 2.76 3.97
N ILE A 55 -3.35 3.96 4.29
CA ILE A 55 -3.86 4.28 5.63
C ILE A 55 -5.02 3.34 6.00
N LEU A 56 -5.88 2.99 5.04
CA LEU A 56 -6.99 2.06 5.26
C LEU A 56 -6.49 0.62 5.47
N PHE A 57 -5.43 0.22 4.78
CA PHE A 57 -4.80 -1.07 4.99
C PHE A 57 -4.12 -1.17 6.35
N ILE A 58 -3.38 -0.14 6.77
CA ILE A 58 -2.73 -0.09 8.09
C ILE A 58 -3.77 -0.28 9.19
N ASN A 59 -4.92 0.37 9.07
CA ASN A 59 -6.06 0.26 9.98
C ASN A 59 -6.91 -1.01 9.79
N ARG A 60 -6.44 -2.00 9.02
CA ARG A 60 -7.09 -3.29 8.76
C ARG A 60 -8.57 -3.18 8.35
N VAL A 61 -8.88 -2.20 7.52
CA VAL A 61 -10.25 -1.97 7.03
C VAL A 61 -10.68 -3.13 6.12
N LYS A 62 -11.86 -3.70 6.36
CA LYS A 62 -12.41 -4.82 5.56
C LYS A 62 -12.65 -4.40 4.09
N PRO A 63 -12.55 -5.30 3.09
CA PRO A 63 -12.61 -4.95 1.66
C PRO A 63 -13.83 -4.14 1.22
N ILE A 64 -15.03 -4.50 1.69
CA ILE A 64 -16.26 -3.77 1.33
C ILE A 64 -16.23 -2.34 1.91
N ARG A 65 -15.78 -2.21 3.15
CA ARG A 65 -15.66 -0.93 3.86
C ARG A 65 -14.58 -0.05 3.23
N PHE A 66 -13.49 -0.66 2.77
CA PHE A 66 -12.43 0.02 2.04
C PHE A 66 -12.98 0.77 0.83
N VAL A 67 -13.82 0.13 0.01
CA VAL A 67 -14.44 0.77 -1.16
C VAL A 67 -15.32 1.96 -0.76
N PHE A 68 -16.16 1.81 0.26
CA PHE A 68 -16.98 2.92 0.76
C PHE A 68 -16.14 4.06 1.34
N SER A 69 -15.06 3.76 2.06
CA SER A 69 -14.12 4.76 2.56
C SER A 69 -13.48 5.55 1.42
N LEU A 70 -13.15 4.92 0.28
CA LEU A 70 -12.65 5.63 -0.90
C LEU A 70 -13.70 6.61 -1.46
N PHE A 71 -14.96 6.20 -1.56
CA PHE A 71 -16.04 7.09 -2.03
C PHE A 71 -16.29 8.26 -1.08
N ILE A 72 -16.26 8.02 0.23
CA ILE A 72 -16.43 9.09 1.22
C ILE A 72 -15.29 10.10 1.12
N ASN A 73 -14.04 9.64 1.00
CA ASN A 73 -12.90 10.53 0.80
C ASN A 73 -13.05 11.37 -0.48
N ALA A 74 -13.52 10.78 -1.58
CA ALA A 74 -13.79 11.52 -2.82
C ALA A 74 -14.89 12.60 -2.65
N ILE A 75 -15.93 12.30 -1.87
CA ILE A 75 -17.00 13.26 -1.56
C ILE A 75 -16.49 14.38 -0.64
N LEU A 76 -15.72 14.06 0.39
CA LEU A 76 -15.10 15.07 1.27
C LEU A 76 -14.20 16.00 0.47
N TYR A 77 -13.44 15.45 -0.48
CA TYR A 77 -12.59 16.23 -1.38
C TYR A 77 -13.39 17.19 -2.27
N LEU A 78 -14.59 16.80 -2.70
CA LEU A 78 -15.50 17.71 -3.42
C LEU A 78 -15.92 18.90 -2.55
N PHE A 79 -16.16 18.69 -1.25
CA PHE A 79 -16.45 19.80 -0.33
C PHE A 79 -15.26 20.74 -0.17
N GLU A 80 -14.04 20.23 -0.03
CA GLU A 80 -12.81 21.05 0.00
C GLU A 80 -12.68 21.93 -1.25
N PHE A 81 -12.98 21.37 -2.42
CA PHE A 81 -13.04 22.11 -3.67
C PHE A 81 -14.12 23.20 -3.67
N LEU A 82 -15.33 22.91 -3.18
CA LEU A 82 -16.39 23.91 -3.08
C LEU A 82 -15.99 25.08 -2.18
N PHE A 83 -15.33 24.81 -1.06
CA PHE A 83 -14.78 25.87 -0.19
C PHE A 83 -13.77 26.75 -0.92
N LEU A 84 -12.90 26.16 -1.74
CA LEU A 84 -11.93 26.90 -2.54
C LEU A 84 -12.59 27.82 -3.59
N VAL A 85 -13.62 27.32 -4.27
CA VAL A 85 -14.36 28.10 -5.27
C VAL A 85 -15.11 29.25 -4.61
N LEU A 86 -15.77 28.98 -3.48
CA LEU A 86 -16.52 30.00 -2.73
C LEU A 86 -15.60 31.06 -2.12
N SER A 87 -14.46 30.66 -1.54
CA SER A 87 -13.49 31.61 -0.98
C SER A 87 -12.93 32.52 -2.07
N THR A 88 -12.50 31.96 -3.20
CA THR A 88 -11.97 32.72 -4.34
C THR A 88 -13.04 33.61 -4.99
N GLY A 89 -14.27 33.12 -5.09
CA GLY A 89 -15.41 33.89 -5.58
C GLY A 89 -15.71 35.11 -4.72
N LEU A 90 -15.67 34.95 -3.39
CA LEU A 90 -15.87 36.05 -2.44
C LEU A 90 -14.80 37.15 -2.61
N ILE A 91 -13.55 36.75 -2.86
CA ILE A 91 -12.44 37.67 -3.11
C ILE A 91 -12.64 38.43 -4.43
N CYS A 92 -13.09 37.75 -5.49
CA CYS A 92 -13.40 38.38 -6.77
C CYS A 92 -14.52 39.43 -6.61
N LEU A 93 -15.56 39.11 -5.82
CA LEU A 93 -16.63 40.06 -5.50
C LEU A 93 -16.12 41.29 -4.73
N PHE A 94 -15.23 41.11 -3.76
CA PHE A 94 -14.69 42.21 -2.96
C PHE A 94 -13.72 43.10 -3.75
N SER A 95 -12.90 42.50 -4.61
CA SER A 95 -11.83 43.18 -5.33
C SER A 95 -12.32 44.17 -6.39
N ARG A 96 -13.59 44.08 -6.83
CA ARG A 96 -14.30 44.93 -7.83
C ARG A 96 -13.62 45.07 -9.22
N SER A 97 -12.39 44.59 -9.34
CA SER A 97 -11.50 44.69 -10.50
C SER A 97 -11.68 43.51 -11.46
N VAL A 98 -12.29 42.42 -10.98
CA VAL A 98 -12.53 41.19 -11.75
C VAL A 98 -13.98 40.75 -11.57
N GLN A 99 -14.76 40.80 -12.65
CA GLN A 99 -16.17 40.37 -12.65
C GLN A 99 -16.24 38.97 -13.26
N LEU A 100 -16.13 37.95 -12.40
CA LEU A 100 -16.22 36.55 -12.80
C LEU A 100 -17.48 35.90 -12.22
N PRO A 101 -18.37 35.33 -13.05
CA PRO A 101 -19.51 34.59 -12.55
C PRO A 101 -19.05 33.27 -11.88
N LEU A 102 -19.65 32.92 -10.75
CA LEU A 102 -19.32 31.71 -9.97
C LEU A 102 -19.33 30.41 -10.78
N PRO A 103 -20.29 30.16 -11.70
CA PRO A 103 -20.29 28.95 -12.55
C PRO A 103 -19.03 28.80 -13.41
N THR A 104 -18.48 29.92 -13.88
CA THR A 104 -17.27 29.94 -14.69
C THR A 104 -16.04 29.66 -13.82
N LEU A 105 -15.98 30.26 -12.62
CA LEU A 105 -14.93 29.96 -11.65
C LEU A 105 -14.94 28.49 -11.23
N PHE A 106 -16.12 27.94 -10.93
CA PHE A 106 -16.32 26.52 -10.61
C PHE A 106 -15.79 25.62 -11.73
N THR A 107 -16.12 25.94 -12.98
CA THR A 107 -15.70 25.13 -14.13
C THR A 107 -14.18 25.16 -14.32
N VAL A 108 -13.58 26.35 -14.26
CA VAL A 108 -12.13 26.53 -14.43
C VAL A 108 -11.35 25.84 -13.31
N PHE A 109 -11.77 26.05 -12.07
CA PHE A 109 -11.11 25.43 -10.92
C PHE A 109 -11.28 23.92 -10.97
N GLY A 110 -12.47 23.39 -11.26
CA GLY A 110 -12.65 21.94 -11.32
C GLY A 110 -11.83 21.29 -12.44
N LEU A 111 -11.67 21.95 -13.59
CA LEU A 111 -10.76 21.47 -14.65
C LEU A 111 -9.29 21.47 -14.19
N SER A 112 -8.87 22.41 -13.34
CA SER A 112 -7.49 22.43 -12.84
C SER A 112 -7.13 21.19 -12.02
N TYR A 113 -8.10 20.38 -11.57
CA TYR A 113 -7.87 19.09 -10.92
C TYR A 113 -7.52 17.96 -11.90
N ALA A 114 -7.55 18.20 -13.22
CA ALA A 114 -7.21 17.19 -14.22
C ALA A 114 -5.85 16.47 -13.99
N PRO A 115 -4.75 17.15 -13.59
CA PRO A 115 -3.51 16.46 -13.27
C PRO A 115 -3.65 15.47 -12.10
N LEU A 116 -4.55 15.74 -11.16
CA LEU A 116 -4.79 14.88 -10.00
C LEU A 116 -5.59 13.62 -10.34
N LEU A 117 -6.11 13.48 -11.57
CA LEU A 117 -6.64 12.21 -12.06
C LEU A 117 -5.58 11.10 -12.06
N PHE A 118 -4.30 11.46 -12.14
CA PHE A 118 -3.17 10.53 -12.08
C PHE A 118 -2.69 10.23 -10.65
N SER A 119 -3.38 10.72 -9.61
CA SER A 119 -2.95 10.54 -8.21
C SER A 119 -2.94 9.08 -7.75
N PHE A 120 -3.63 8.16 -8.43
CA PHE A 120 -3.54 6.72 -8.18
C PHE A 120 -2.10 6.19 -8.36
N LEU A 121 -1.27 6.84 -9.19
CA LEU A 121 0.17 6.55 -9.30
C LEU A 121 0.92 6.84 -8.00
N GLY A 122 0.32 7.59 -7.08
CA GLY A 122 0.78 7.76 -5.71
C GLY A 122 0.88 6.45 -4.94
N ALA A 123 0.14 5.41 -5.34
CA ALA A 123 0.24 4.07 -4.76
C ALA A 123 1.50 3.29 -5.23
N LEU A 124 2.26 3.81 -6.20
CA LEU A 124 3.52 3.18 -6.60
C LEU A 124 4.53 3.21 -5.44
N PRO A 125 5.17 2.08 -5.13
CA PRO A 125 6.26 2.03 -4.15
C PRO A 125 7.41 2.93 -4.57
N TYR A 126 7.97 3.69 -3.62
CA TYR A 126 9.09 4.61 -3.75
C TYR A 126 8.83 5.84 -4.65
N LEU A 127 8.24 5.65 -5.83
CA LEU A 127 7.93 6.69 -6.81
C LEU A 127 6.63 7.46 -6.51
N GLY A 128 5.73 6.91 -5.71
CA GLY A 128 4.41 7.52 -5.49
C GLY A 128 4.48 8.92 -4.89
N PHE A 129 5.31 9.13 -3.88
CA PHE A 129 5.47 10.43 -3.23
C PHE A 129 6.00 11.54 -4.14
N PRO A 130 7.11 11.36 -4.89
CA PRO A 130 7.57 12.38 -5.83
C PRO A 130 6.55 12.63 -6.95
N ILE A 131 5.85 11.61 -7.45
CA ILE A 131 4.79 11.78 -8.45
C ILE A 131 3.67 12.68 -7.91
N LEU A 132 3.16 12.42 -6.70
CA LEU A 132 2.11 13.24 -6.10
C LEU A 132 2.54 14.70 -5.91
N ARG A 133 3.80 14.96 -5.55
CA ARG A 133 4.33 16.32 -5.45
C ARG A 133 4.34 17.04 -6.81
N ILE A 134 4.81 16.36 -7.86
CA ILE A 134 4.82 16.91 -9.21
C ILE A 134 3.38 17.23 -9.66
N LEU A 135 2.45 16.30 -9.45
CA LEU A 135 1.04 16.50 -9.81
C LEU A 135 0.38 17.63 -9.02
N SER A 136 0.72 17.80 -7.74
CA SER A 136 0.23 18.90 -6.91
C SER A 136 0.73 20.27 -7.39
N ILE A 137 2.01 20.36 -7.77
CA ILE A 137 2.55 21.58 -8.40
C ILE A 137 1.86 21.84 -9.74
N TRP A 138 1.67 20.79 -10.55
CA TRP A 138 1.00 20.91 -11.85
C TRP A 138 -0.45 21.35 -11.72
N HIS A 139 -1.15 20.85 -10.71
CA HIS A 139 -2.50 21.27 -10.34
C HIS A 139 -2.57 22.77 -10.00
N LEU A 140 -1.64 23.26 -9.17
CA LEU A 140 -1.56 24.69 -8.86
C LEU A 140 -1.31 25.53 -10.12
N LEU A 141 -0.40 25.10 -10.99
CA LEU A 141 -0.13 25.78 -12.26
C LEU A 141 -1.38 25.80 -13.16
N ALA A 142 -2.09 24.68 -13.26
CA ALA A 142 -3.34 24.59 -14.02
C ALA A 142 -4.40 25.55 -13.47
N MET A 143 -4.48 25.71 -12.16
CA MET A 143 -5.42 26.62 -11.51
C MET A 143 -5.09 28.08 -11.82
N VAL A 144 -3.83 28.46 -11.70
CA VAL A 144 -3.35 29.82 -11.99
C VAL A 144 -3.53 30.18 -13.47
N VAL A 145 -3.14 29.30 -14.38
CA VAL A 145 -3.28 29.52 -15.83
C VAL A 145 -4.75 29.57 -16.24
N GLY A 146 -5.57 28.64 -15.74
CA GLY A 146 -7.00 28.64 -16.00
C GLY A 146 -7.68 29.91 -15.50
N PHE A 147 -7.38 30.34 -14.27
CA PHE A 147 -7.92 31.58 -13.72
C PHE A 147 -7.47 32.80 -14.54
N ALA A 148 -6.17 32.93 -14.84
CA ALA A 148 -5.64 34.03 -15.65
C ALA A 148 -6.36 34.14 -17.01
N ALA A 149 -6.58 33.00 -17.68
CA ALA A 149 -7.19 32.95 -18.99
C ALA A 149 -8.65 33.42 -19.04
N VAL A 150 -9.40 33.21 -17.97
CA VAL A 150 -10.83 33.54 -17.88
C VAL A 150 -11.05 34.89 -17.18
N ALA A 151 -10.26 35.21 -16.16
CA ALA A 151 -10.28 36.49 -15.46
C ALA A 151 -9.71 37.66 -16.30
N ASN A 152 -8.99 37.33 -17.38
CA ASN A 152 -8.24 38.28 -18.20
C ASN A 152 -7.23 39.11 -17.37
N VAL A 153 -6.56 38.47 -16.42
CA VAL A 153 -5.51 39.07 -15.58
C VAL A 153 -4.15 38.44 -15.87
N GLY A 154 -3.08 39.17 -15.59
CA GLY A 154 -1.73 38.61 -15.69
C GLY A 154 -1.50 37.43 -14.72
N ILE A 155 -0.56 36.55 -15.06
CA ILE A 155 -0.25 35.33 -14.28
C ILE A 155 0.07 35.65 -12.81
N ALA A 156 0.81 36.73 -12.55
CA ALA A 156 1.13 37.17 -11.19
C ALA A 156 -0.12 37.59 -10.39
N GLY A 157 -1.06 38.29 -11.04
CA GLY A 157 -2.34 38.64 -10.42
C GLY A 157 -3.18 37.40 -10.14
N ALA A 158 -3.29 36.49 -11.12
CA ALA A 158 -3.99 35.22 -10.97
C ALA A 158 -3.44 34.37 -9.82
N PHE A 159 -2.10 34.29 -9.70
CA PHE A 159 -1.45 33.63 -8.58
C PHE A 159 -1.87 34.25 -7.24
N GLY A 160 -1.88 35.59 -7.14
CA GLY A 160 -2.34 36.29 -5.94
C GLY A 160 -3.78 35.94 -5.54
N TYR A 161 -4.71 35.91 -6.50
CA TYR A 161 -6.11 35.52 -6.24
C TYR A 161 -6.23 34.06 -5.79
N VAL A 162 -5.54 33.14 -6.46
CA VAL A 162 -5.55 31.71 -6.11
C VAL A 162 -4.92 31.47 -4.74
N ALA A 163 -3.77 32.07 -4.46
CA ALA A 163 -3.06 31.94 -3.19
C ALA A 163 -3.89 32.51 -2.02
N PHE A 164 -4.53 33.67 -2.23
CA PHE A 164 -5.40 34.26 -1.21
C PHE A 164 -6.69 33.44 -1.03
N GLY A 165 -7.27 32.91 -2.10
CA GLY A 165 -8.41 31.98 -2.04
C GLY A 165 -8.09 30.71 -1.25
N TRP A 166 -6.90 30.15 -1.45
CA TRP A 166 -6.38 29.03 -0.66
C TRP A 166 -6.17 29.42 0.81
N PHE A 167 -5.59 30.58 1.10
CA PHE A 167 -5.43 31.06 2.48
C PHE A 167 -6.76 31.26 3.20
N VAL A 168 -7.76 31.83 2.53
CA VAL A 168 -9.11 31.98 3.09
C VAL A 168 -9.78 30.63 3.28
N LYS A 169 -9.61 29.67 2.35
CA LYS A 169 -10.08 28.29 2.52
C LYS A 169 -9.49 27.67 3.80
N GLU A 170 -8.18 27.78 3.98
CA GLU A 170 -7.48 27.26 5.16
C GLU A 170 -8.03 27.87 6.47
N LEU A 171 -8.27 29.19 6.48
CA LEU A 171 -8.86 29.86 7.64
C LEU A 171 -10.31 29.40 7.90
N LEU A 172 -11.11 29.20 6.85
CA LEU A 172 -12.48 28.70 6.94
C LEU A 172 -12.53 27.25 7.44
N GLU A 173 -11.63 26.40 6.97
CA GLU A 173 -11.50 25.00 7.41
C GLU A 173 -11.15 24.93 8.90
N ASN A 174 -10.26 25.80 9.36
CA ASN A 174 -9.86 25.89 10.76
C ASN A 174 -10.93 26.49 11.69
N THR A 175 -11.91 27.23 11.16
CA THR A 175 -12.96 27.91 11.94
C THR A 175 -14.32 27.21 11.85
N ILE A 176 -14.89 27.17 10.64
CA ILE A 176 -16.25 26.66 10.36
C ILE A 176 -16.18 25.21 9.86
N GLY A 177 -15.03 24.79 9.31
CA GLY A 177 -14.82 23.44 8.79
C GLY A 177 -14.62 22.38 9.86
N GLN A 178 -14.14 22.72 11.06
CA GLN A 178 -13.93 21.75 12.15
C GLN A 178 -15.15 20.84 12.46
N PRO A 179 -16.40 21.35 12.61
CA PRO A 179 -17.55 20.49 12.82
C PRO A 179 -17.83 19.56 11.62
N ILE A 180 -17.62 20.04 10.38
CA ILE A 180 -17.80 19.24 9.16
C ILE A 180 -16.70 18.18 9.05
N ALA A 181 -15.45 18.52 9.36
CA ALA A 181 -14.32 17.60 9.41
C ALA A 181 -14.51 16.54 10.50
N LYS A 182 -15.03 16.90 11.68
CA LYS A 182 -15.40 15.95 12.74
C LYS A 182 -16.52 15.02 12.29
N LEU A 183 -17.53 15.54 11.57
CA LEU A 183 -18.59 14.72 11.00
C LEU A 183 -18.06 13.78 9.91
N GLY A 184 -17.21 14.29 9.01
CA GLY A 184 -16.54 13.51 7.97
C GLY A 184 -15.68 12.39 8.56
N ARG A 185 -14.92 12.69 9.63
CA ARG A 185 -14.15 11.71 10.39
C ARG A 185 -15.05 10.66 11.03
N ARG A 186 -16.15 11.05 11.68
CA ARG A 186 -17.11 10.10 12.26
C ARG A 186 -17.73 9.19 11.20
N LEU A 187 -18.11 9.75 10.07
CA LEU A 187 -18.65 8.97 8.94
C LEU A 187 -17.58 8.02 8.37
N ALA A 188 -16.35 8.49 8.20
CA ALA A 188 -15.24 7.67 7.74
C ALA A 188 -14.92 6.53 8.73
N GLU A 189 -14.90 6.81 10.04
CA GLU A 189 -14.69 5.82 11.10
C GLU A 189 -15.85 4.83 11.20
N GLN A 190 -17.11 5.28 11.08
CA GLN A 190 -18.28 4.39 11.05
C GLN A 190 -18.25 3.46 9.83
N VAL A 191 -17.87 3.99 8.68
CA VAL A 191 -17.83 3.22 7.43
C VAL A 191 -16.62 2.30 7.35
N ALA A 192 -15.45 2.74 7.83
CA ALA A 192 -14.29 1.87 8.06
C ALA A 192 -14.57 0.83 9.16
N GLY A 193 -15.44 1.20 10.12
CA GLY A 193 -15.80 0.48 11.33
C GLY A 193 -14.61 0.11 12.19
N VAL A 194 -13.58 0.95 12.17
CA VAL A 194 -12.36 0.92 12.99
C VAL A 194 -11.97 2.37 13.28
N HIS A 195 -11.41 2.65 14.45
CA HIS A 195 -10.79 3.95 14.73
C HIS A 195 -9.55 4.12 13.84
N LEU A 196 -9.60 5.09 12.93
CA LEU A 196 -8.50 5.35 12.02
C LEU A 196 -7.37 6.04 12.79
N ALA A 197 -6.27 5.32 13.03
CA ALA A 197 -5.01 5.91 13.44
C ALA A 197 -4.47 6.73 12.27
N LEU A 198 -4.42 8.05 12.46
CA LEU A 198 -3.99 9.02 11.44
C LEU A 198 -2.64 9.64 11.79
N HIS A 199 -2.28 9.67 13.08
CA HIS A 199 -1.03 10.25 13.54
C HIS A 199 0.11 9.25 13.50
N ARG A 200 1.31 9.74 13.19
CA ARG A 200 2.51 8.90 13.07
C ARG A 200 2.83 8.11 14.34
N ALA A 201 2.59 8.68 15.53
CA ALA A 201 2.79 8.00 16.81
C ALA A 201 1.83 6.81 16.95
N GLU A 202 0.52 7.06 16.79
CA GLU A 202 -0.52 6.02 16.82
C GLU A 202 -0.29 4.92 15.78
N LEU A 203 0.13 5.29 14.56
CA LEU A 203 0.47 4.34 13.49
C LEU A 203 1.69 3.48 13.88
N THR A 204 2.67 4.05 14.58
CA THR A 204 3.85 3.32 15.04
C THR A 204 3.46 2.33 16.13
N ASP A 205 2.62 2.74 17.09
CA ASP A 205 2.12 1.88 18.16
C ASP A 205 1.25 0.74 17.62
N LEU A 206 0.44 1.00 16.60
CA LEU A 206 -0.39 -0.02 15.94
C LEU A 206 0.47 -1.05 15.20
N ILE A 207 1.53 -0.60 14.51
CA ILE A 207 2.50 -1.50 13.90
C ILE A 207 3.26 -2.28 14.99
N GLN A 208 3.61 -1.63 16.11
CA GLN A 208 4.36 -2.23 17.21
C GLN A 208 3.59 -3.30 17.98
N SER A 209 2.35 -3.01 18.36
CA SER A 209 1.46 -4.01 18.98
C SER A 209 1.15 -5.18 18.02
N GLY A 210 1.11 -4.90 16.70
CA GLY A 210 1.10 -5.92 15.66
C GLY A 210 2.32 -6.84 15.69
N PHE A 211 3.52 -6.33 16.01
CA PHE A 211 4.72 -7.15 16.20
C PHE A 211 4.53 -8.11 17.38
N GLU A 212 4.19 -7.61 18.57
CA GLU A 212 4.13 -8.45 19.79
C GLU A 212 3.13 -9.60 19.68
N THR A 213 1.96 -9.34 19.10
CA THR A 213 0.88 -10.34 18.99
C THR A 213 1.24 -11.50 18.05
N GLN A 214 2.08 -11.27 17.03
CA GLN A 214 2.42 -12.29 16.03
C GLN A 214 3.61 -13.18 16.43
N PHE A 215 4.54 -12.70 17.27
CA PHE A 215 5.68 -13.51 17.72
C PHE A 215 5.38 -14.41 18.93
N LEU A 216 4.30 -14.15 19.68
CA LEU A 216 3.91 -14.87 20.90
C LEU A 216 2.99 -16.13 20.76
N PRO A 217 2.26 -16.43 19.67
CA PRO A 217 1.25 -17.50 19.71
C PRO A 217 1.82 -18.92 19.62
N ILE A 218 3.06 -19.11 19.15
CA ILE A 218 3.61 -20.47 18.89
C ILE A 218 3.91 -21.23 20.19
N ALA A 219 4.12 -20.54 21.31
CA ALA A 219 4.31 -21.19 22.62
C ALA A 219 3.02 -21.80 23.19
N ALA A 220 1.84 -21.28 22.81
CA ALA A 220 0.56 -21.68 23.39
C ALA A 220 -0.09 -22.89 22.68
N ASP A 221 0.33 -23.21 21.46
CA ASP A 221 -0.27 -24.32 20.70
C ASP A 221 0.40 -25.68 20.98
N ARG A 222 1.68 -25.67 21.40
CA ARG A 222 2.38 -26.90 21.84
C ARG A 222 1.82 -27.49 23.14
N SER A 223 1.16 -26.70 23.97
CA SER A 223 0.55 -27.18 25.23
C SER A 223 -0.85 -27.76 25.05
N ARG A 224 -1.46 -27.68 23.86
CA ARG A 224 -2.78 -28.29 23.55
C ARG A 224 -2.71 -29.70 22.99
N GLN A 225 -1.54 -30.19 22.59
CA GLN A 225 -1.36 -31.55 22.08
C GLN A 225 -0.59 -32.40 23.11
N SER A 226 -1.29 -32.84 24.15
CA SER A 226 -0.87 -33.99 24.98
C SER A 226 -2.12 -34.65 25.56
N PRO A 227 -2.57 -35.81 25.02
CA PRO A 227 -3.70 -36.54 25.57
C PRO A 227 -3.20 -37.68 26.44
N LEU A 228 -3.12 -37.50 27.76
CA LEU A 228 -3.04 -38.65 28.68
C LEU A 228 -3.85 -38.41 29.96
N HIS A 229 -4.74 -39.38 30.21
CA HIS A 229 -5.56 -39.59 31.40
C HIS A 229 -4.92 -39.17 32.73
N GLN A 230 -5.66 -38.42 33.53
CA GLN A 230 -5.67 -38.61 34.99
C GLN A 230 -6.93 -38.01 35.64
N THR A 231 -7.60 -38.87 36.39
CA THR A 231 -8.85 -38.71 37.16
C THR A 231 -8.69 -37.71 38.30
N PRO A 232 -9.71 -36.92 38.68
CA PRO A 232 -9.56 -35.95 39.76
C PRO A 232 -9.78 -36.60 41.13
N SER A 233 -8.77 -36.53 42.00
CA SER A 233 -8.91 -36.78 43.43
C SER A 233 -8.87 -35.46 44.19
N ARG A 234 -9.95 -35.19 44.90
CA ARG A 234 -10.06 -34.17 45.95
C ARG A 234 -9.21 -34.57 47.15
N ASP A 235 -8.34 -33.69 47.64
CA ASP A 235 -8.51 -33.02 48.94
C ASP A 235 -7.24 -32.29 49.40
N SER A 236 -7.51 -31.26 50.20
CA SER A 236 -6.67 -30.59 51.21
C SER A 236 -5.95 -29.29 50.84
N ALA A 237 -6.14 -28.36 51.77
CA ALA A 237 -6.00 -26.92 51.70
C ALA A 237 -4.75 -26.43 52.46
N LEU A 238 -4.56 -25.10 52.37
CA LEU A 238 -3.89 -24.17 53.30
C LEU A 238 -2.52 -23.60 52.89
N GLU A 239 -2.56 -22.28 52.71
CA GLU A 239 -1.60 -21.24 53.16
C GLU A 239 -0.14 -21.26 52.65
N SER A 240 0.26 -20.15 52.01
CA SER A 240 1.21 -19.17 52.60
C SER A 240 1.73 -18.16 51.56
N THR A 241 1.34 -16.91 51.78
CA THR A 241 2.16 -15.69 51.87
C THR A 241 3.20 -15.32 50.79
N ALA A 242 2.89 -14.19 50.11
CA ALA A 242 3.74 -13.06 49.71
C ALA A 242 5.21 -13.28 49.32
N ARG A 243 5.56 -12.82 48.10
CA ARG A 243 6.82 -12.12 47.80
C ARG A 243 6.73 -11.35 46.48
N SER A 244 6.87 -10.02 46.56
CA SER A 244 7.19 -9.12 45.44
C SER A 244 8.63 -9.35 44.95
N PRO A 245 8.95 -8.88 43.72
CA PRO A 245 10.18 -8.10 43.53
C PRO A 245 9.88 -6.82 42.73
N VAL A 246 10.20 -5.62 43.26
CA VAL A 246 11.47 -4.88 43.15
C VAL A 246 11.63 -4.18 41.79
N LEU A 247 11.50 -2.86 41.91
CA LEU A 247 11.77 -1.77 40.98
C LEU A 247 13.23 -1.78 40.49
N PHE A 248 13.44 -1.70 39.17
CA PHE A 248 14.71 -1.28 38.59
C PHE A 248 14.52 0.03 37.83
N THR A 249 15.18 1.06 38.35
CA THR A 249 15.35 2.40 37.80
C THR A 249 16.36 2.40 36.65
N GLN A 250 16.04 3.05 35.53
CA GLN A 250 16.99 3.39 34.46
C GLN A 250 17.49 4.84 34.62
N PRO A 251 18.78 5.12 34.35
CA PRO A 251 19.37 6.45 34.49
C PRO A 251 19.21 7.30 33.23
N GLU A 252 19.08 8.59 33.51
CA GLU A 252 19.00 9.75 32.63
C GLU A 252 20.31 9.98 31.84
N SER A 253 20.23 10.21 30.52
CA SER A 253 21.31 10.85 29.75
C SER A 253 20.80 11.67 28.55
N THR A 254 20.80 12.99 28.76
CA THR A 254 21.15 14.12 27.87
C THR A 254 21.26 13.92 26.34
N GLN A 255 20.37 14.59 25.60
CA GLN A 255 20.53 15.01 24.18
C GLN A 255 21.21 16.40 24.07
N PRO A 256 21.95 16.69 22.98
CA PRO A 256 22.13 18.04 22.45
C PRO A 256 21.26 18.31 21.18
N PRO A 257 21.09 19.58 20.77
CA PRO A 257 19.95 20.01 19.97
C PRO A 257 20.25 19.97 18.46
N ASP A 258 19.27 19.58 17.65
CA ASP A 258 19.22 19.96 16.25
C ASP A 258 17.80 20.43 15.89
N ALA A 259 17.74 21.67 15.43
CA ALA A 259 16.55 22.35 14.99
C ALA A 259 16.10 21.81 13.62
N THR A 260 14.82 21.46 13.49
CA THR A 260 14.14 21.50 12.18
C THR A 260 12.64 21.68 12.38
N VAL A 261 12.09 22.58 11.56
CA VAL A 261 10.73 23.14 11.60
C VAL A 261 9.66 22.07 11.37
N THR A 262 8.74 21.93 12.32
CA THR A 262 7.58 21.03 12.24
C THR A 262 6.30 21.83 12.00
N VAL A 263 5.62 21.54 10.89
CA VAL A 263 4.24 22.00 10.61
C VAL A 263 3.30 21.26 11.56
N SER A 264 2.52 22.05 12.29
CA SER A 264 1.75 21.66 13.48
C SER A 264 0.62 20.68 13.16
N SER A 265 0.59 19.56 13.89
CA SER A 265 -0.58 18.67 14.02
C SER A 265 -1.31 19.06 15.31
N GLY A 266 -2.57 19.49 15.18
CA GLY A 266 -3.38 20.03 16.27
C GLY A 266 -3.86 18.98 17.28
N SER A 267 -3.72 19.33 18.55
CA SER A 267 -3.75 18.48 19.74
C SER A 267 -5.06 17.77 20.11
N VAL A 268 -4.81 16.67 20.82
CA VAL A 268 -5.68 15.78 21.58
C VAL A 268 -6.30 16.50 22.78
N ALA A 269 -7.60 16.32 23.00
CA ALA A 269 -8.27 16.58 24.27
C ALA A 269 -8.87 15.27 24.78
N ALA A 270 -8.37 14.84 25.94
CA ALA A 270 -8.76 13.64 26.66
C ALA A 270 -10.22 13.72 27.16
N LEU A 271 -10.96 12.62 27.01
CA LEU A 271 -12.17 12.34 27.77
C LEU A 271 -12.25 10.82 28.02
N GLN A 272 -12.25 10.46 29.30
CA GLN A 272 -12.35 9.12 29.84
C GLN A 272 -13.69 8.47 29.49
N THR A 273 -13.67 7.23 29.02
CA THR A 273 -14.86 6.38 28.80
C THR A 273 -15.08 5.45 30.01
N PRO A 274 -16.32 5.24 30.49
CA PRO A 274 -16.62 4.12 31.36
C PRO A 274 -16.73 2.83 30.53
N SER A 275 -15.99 1.81 30.94
CA SER A 275 -16.08 0.44 30.42
C SER A 275 -17.33 -0.26 30.97
N THR A 276 -18.29 -0.57 30.09
CA THR A 276 -19.37 -1.51 30.42
C THR A 276 -19.22 -2.73 29.53
N ASN A 277 -18.78 -3.84 30.12
CA ASN A 277 -18.81 -5.16 29.54
C ASN A 277 -20.27 -5.57 29.29
N THR A 278 -20.60 -5.93 28.06
CA THR A 278 -21.83 -6.68 27.78
C THR A 278 -21.45 -7.80 26.81
N GLU A 279 -21.31 -8.99 27.38
CA GLU A 279 -21.28 -10.25 26.64
C GLU A 279 -22.62 -10.42 25.92
N ILE A 280 -22.60 -10.46 24.60
CA ILE A 280 -23.71 -10.99 23.79
C ILE A 280 -23.13 -12.08 22.92
N GLY A 281 -23.49 -13.32 23.27
CA GLY A 281 -23.24 -14.49 22.44
C GLY A 281 -23.87 -14.31 21.06
N GLY A 282 -23.02 -14.33 20.04
CA GLY A 282 -23.42 -14.36 18.63
C GLY A 282 -22.76 -15.56 17.98
N GLU A 283 -23.57 -16.57 17.65
CA GLU A 283 -23.24 -17.65 16.72
C GLU A 283 -22.61 -17.08 15.41
N PRO A 284 -21.53 -17.66 14.88
CA PRO A 284 -20.93 -17.19 13.63
C PRO A 284 -21.77 -17.65 12.43
N LEU A 285 -22.81 -16.88 12.10
CA LEU A 285 -23.54 -16.97 10.84
C LEU A 285 -22.76 -16.28 9.71
N SER A 286 -21.85 -17.00 9.05
CA SER A 286 -21.62 -16.85 7.60
C SER A 286 -20.57 -17.84 7.10
N ARG A 287 -20.99 -19.06 6.74
CA ARG A 287 -20.23 -19.91 5.83
C ARG A 287 -20.61 -19.48 4.42
N SER A 288 -19.79 -18.63 3.81
CA SER A 288 -19.94 -18.23 2.41
C SER A 288 -19.96 -19.48 1.53
N PRO A 289 -20.79 -19.56 0.47
CA PRO A 289 -20.79 -20.72 -0.42
C PRO A 289 -19.39 -20.91 -1.04
N ASP A 290 -18.88 -22.14 -1.02
CA ASP A 290 -17.60 -22.51 -1.62
C ASP A 290 -17.66 -22.27 -3.14
N ILE A 291 -17.10 -21.14 -3.58
CA ILE A 291 -16.94 -20.83 -5.00
C ILE A 291 -15.89 -21.81 -5.57
N PRO A 292 -16.21 -22.58 -6.63
CA PRO A 292 -15.25 -23.46 -7.28
C PRO A 292 -13.95 -22.73 -7.64
N GLN A 293 -12.80 -23.36 -7.40
CA GLN A 293 -11.48 -22.74 -7.58
C GLN A 293 -11.27 -22.15 -8.98
N VAL A 294 -11.82 -22.80 -10.02
CA VAL A 294 -11.76 -22.33 -11.41
C VAL A 294 -12.53 -21.02 -11.60
N ILE A 295 -13.71 -20.89 -10.97
CA ILE A 295 -14.51 -19.67 -11.04
C ILE A 295 -13.81 -18.54 -10.28
N ARG A 296 -13.22 -18.82 -9.12
CA ARG A 296 -12.42 -17.86 -8.35
C ARG A 296 -11.22 -17.35 -9.15
N LEU A 297 -10.48 -18.25 -9.81
CA LEU A 297 -9.36 -17.89 -10.68
C LEU A 297 -9.84 -17.04 -11.88
N GLY A 298 -10.93 -17.44 -12.54
CA GLY A 298 -11.51 -16.70 -13.66
C GLY A 298 -11.92 -15.27 -13.27
N LEU A 299 -12.58 -15.10 -12.13
CA LEU A 299 -12.96 -13.79 -11.60
C LEU A 299 -11.73 -12.94 -11.26
N MET A 300 -10.68 -13.53 -10.70
CA MET A 300 -9.44 -12.81 -10.39
C MET A 300 -8.72 -12.33 -11.65
N LEU A 301 -8.61 -13.20 -12.67
CA LEU A 301 -7.99 -12.83 -13.96
C LEU A 301 -8.82 -11.76 -14.68
N LEU A 302 -10.14 -11.86 -14.65
CA LEU A 302 -11.04 -10.84 -15.19
C LEU A 302 -10.84 -9.51 -14.46
N GLY A 303 -10.78 -9.53 -13.13
CA GLY A 303 -10.50 -8.34 -12.31
C GLY A 303 -9.16 -7.69 -12.66
N MET A 304 -8.10 -8.49 -12.82
CA MET A 304 -6.79 -8.01 -13.25
C MET A 304 -6.83 -7.40 -14.66
N LEU A 305 -7.51 -8.04 -15.61
CA LEU A 305 -7.66 -7.52 -16.97
C LEU A 305 -8.42 -6.19 -16.97
N VAL A 306 -9.52 -6.10 -16.24
CA VAL A 306 -10.30 -4.86 -16.09
C VAL A 306 -9.43 -3.77 -15.49
N LEU A 307 -8.70 -4.07 -14.41
CA LEU A 307 -7.80 -3.11 -13.78
C LEU A 307 -6.70 -2.64 -14.75
N PHE A 308 -6.09 -3.56 -15.51
CA PHE A 308 -5.09 -3.20 -16.52
C PHE A 308 -5.65 -2.26 -17.59
N LEU A 309 -6.85 -2.55 -18.10
CA LEU A 309 -7.54 -1.70 -19.07
C LEU A 309 -7.89 -0.33 -18.47
N VAL A 310 -8.32 -0.28 -17.21
CA VAL A 310 -8.56 0.97 -16.49
C VAL A 310 -7.27 1.78 -16.37
N VAL A 311 -6.14 1.19 -15.99
CA VAL A 311 -4.84 1.88 -15.93
C VAL A 311 -4.42 2.38 -17.32
N ALA A 312 -4.57 1.56 -18.36
CA ALA A 312 -4.28 1.95 -19.73
C ALA A 312 -5.14 3.14 -20.20
N LEU A 313 -6.42 3.12 -19.85
CA LEU A 313 -7.37 4.20 -20.14
C LEU A 313 -7.01 5.48 -19.38
N LEU A 314 -6.69 5.38 -18.09
CA LEU A 314 -6.30 6.50 -17.26
C LEU A 314 -4.99 7.15 -17.73
N LEU A 315 -4.06 6.38 -18.30
CA LEU A 315 -2.80 6.90 -18.86
C LEU A 315 -2.94 7.45 -20.29
N ARG A 316 -4.09 7.25 -20.95
CA ARG A 316 -4.35 7.73 -22.31
C ARG A 316 -4.16 9.25 -22.51
N PRO A 317 -4.60 10.17 -21.62
CA PRO A 317 -4.36 11.59 -21.81
C PRO A 317 -2.87 11.95 -21.85
N ILE A 318 -2.01 11.27 -21.06
CA ILE A 318 -0.55 11.46 -21.13
C ILE A 318 -0.04 11.04 -22.50
N ARG A 319 -0.51 9.87 -22.99
CA ARG A 319 -0.14 9.39 -24.32
C ARG A 319 -0.46 10.40 -25.42
N LEU A 320 -1.69 10.91 -25.41
CA LEU A 320 -2.17 11.82 -26.45
C LEU A 320 -1.53 13.21 -26.38
N SER A 321 -1.33 13.73 -25.16
CA SER A 321 -0.80 15.09 -24.96
C SER A 321 0.70 15.19 -25.19
N LEU A 322 1.50 14.26 -24.63
CA LEU A 322 2.95 14.28 -24.76
C LEU A 322 3.44 13.73 -26.11
N PHE A 323 2.65 12.83 -26.73
CA PHE A 323 3.04 12.16 -27.96
C PHE A 323 2.05 12.44 -29.11
N GLY A 324 1.59 13.68 -29.23
CA GLY A 324 0.73 14.11 -30.36
C GLY A 324 1.40 13.94 -31.74
N TRP A 325 2.72 13.77 -31.79
CA TRP A 325 3.47 13.41 -33.00
C TRP A 325 3.31 11.94 -33.42
N TYR A 326 2.67 11.10 -32.60
CA TYR A 326 2.44 9.67 -32.88
C TYR A 326 1.81 9.43 -34.27
N ASP A 327 0.85 10.26 -34.68
CA ASP A 327 0.15 10.08 -35.96
C ASP A 327 1.05 10.36 -37.18
N SER A 328 2.12 11.12 -36.99
CA SER A 328 3.09 11.45 -38.04
C SER A 328 4.11 10.33 -38.31
N LEU A 329 4.17 9.31 -37.45
CA LEU A 329 5.15 8.23 -37.56
C LEU A 329 4.83 7.24 -38.70
N PRO A 330 5.84 6.62 -39.33
CA PRO A 330 5.67 5.45 -40.18
C PRO A 330 4.99 4.28 -39.44
N TRP A 331 4.36 3.36 -40.17
CA TRP A 331 3.59 2.25 -39.58
C TRP A 331 4.43 1.38 -38.62
N LEU A 332 5.68 1.08 -38.98
CA LEU A 332 6.56 0.24 -38.16
C LEU A 332 6.96 0.95 -36.86
N ALA A 333 7.30 2.24 -36.94
CA ALA A 333 7.61 3.04 -35.76
C ALA A 333 6.41 3.18 -34.82
N ARG A 334 5.19 3.32 -35.36
CA ARG A 334 3.95 3.30 -34.55
C ARG A 334 3.77 1.98 -33.81
N ARG A 335 4.01 0.83 -34.47
CA ARG A 335 3.90 -0.48 -33.82
C ARG A 335 4.93 -0.67 -32.72
N ILE A 336 6.17 -0.24 -32.93
CA ILE A 336 7.20 -0.26 -31.89
C ILE A 336 6.77 0.62 -30.72
N PHE A 337 6.31 1.85 -30.99
CA PHE A 337 5.81 2.76 -29.95
C PHE A 337 4.62 2.17 -29.18
N ASP A 338 3.63 1.59 -29.88
CA ASP A 338 2.47 0.93 -29.25
C ASP A 338 2.91 -0.18 -28.31
N LEU A 339 3.85 -1.04 -28.75
CA LEU A 339 4.40 -2.12 -27.93
C LEU A 339 5.17 -1.57 -26.72
N SER A 340 6.00 -0.55 -26.92
CA SER A 340 6.71 0.13 -25.82
C SER A 340 5.75 0.75 -24.82
N TRP A 341 4.67 1.40 -25.29
CA TRP A 341 3.65 1.99 -24.44
C TRP A 341 2.89 0.94 -23.63
N ILE A 342 2.52 -0.18 -24.25
CA ILE A 342 1.94 -1.33 -23.54
C ILE A 342 2.92 -1.83 -22.46
N GLY A 343 4.21 -1.90 -22.76
CA GLY A 343 5.25 -2.22 -21.78
C GLY A 343 5.28 -1.25 -20.59
N VAL A 344 5.20 0.06 -20.83
CA VAL A 344 5.11 1.09 -19.77
C VAL A 344 3.87 0.88 -18.91
N VAL A 345 2.70 0.66 -19.52
CA VAL A 345 1.45 0.38 -18.79
C VAL A 345 1.58 -0.88 -17.95
N ALA A 346 2.21 -1.94 -18.48
CA ALA A 346 2.46 -3.18 -17.75
C ALA A 346 3.40 -2.99 -16.54
N ILE A 347 4.43 -2.16 -16.67
CA ILE A 347 5.35 -1.83 -15.57
C ILE A 347 4.62 -1.07 -14.46
N VAL A 348 3.82 -0.06 -14.83
CA VAL A 348 3.00 0.70 -13.87
C VAL A 348 1.99 -0.23 -13.18
N PHE A 349 1.30 -1.07 -13.95
CA PHE A 349 0.35 -2.04 -13.42
C PHE A 349 1.02 -3.02 -12.44
N ALA A 350 2.19 -3.56 -12.79
CA ALA A 350 2.96 -4.42 -11.89
C ALA A 350 3.37 -3.72 -10.60
N GLY A 351 3.80 -2.46 -10.68
CA GLY A 351 4.15 -1.66 -9.50
C GLY A 351 2.96 -1.38 -8.57
N LEU A 352 1.76 -1.16 -9.13
CA LEU A 352 0.53 -0.98 -8.36
C LEU A 352 0.07 -2.27 -7.68
N LEU A 353 0.33 -3.44 -8.28
CA LEU A 353 0.03 -4.74 -7.68
C LEU A 353 1.05 -5.16 -6.62
N ALA A 354 2.30 -4.71 -6.74
CA ALA A 354 3.41 -5.16 -5.89
C ALA A 354 3.15 -5.08 -4.37
N PRO A 355 2.63 -3.97 -3.81
CA PRO A 355 2.37 -3.90 -2.37
C PRO A 355 1.09 -4.64 -1.94
N LEU A 356 0.19 -5.02 -2.86
CA LEU A 356 -1.13 -5.54 -2.50
C LEU A 356 -1.09 -6.88 -1.76
N GLU A 357 -0.14 -7.75 -2.10
CA GLU A 357 0.07 -9.02 -1.38
C GLU A 357 0.36 -8.76 0.11
N THR A 358 1.27 -7.83 0.37
CA THR A 358 1.68 -7.43 1.71
C THR A 358 0.60 -6.69 2.47
N LEU A 359 -0.08 -5.76 1.80
CA LEU A 359 -1.15 -4.97 2.41
C LEU A 359 -2.37 -5.80 2.73
N GLY A 360 -2.75 -6.73 1.84
CA GLY A 360 -3.84 -7.67 2.10
C GLY A 360 -3.52 -8.61 3.27
N TRP A 361 -2.26 -9.05 3.38
CA TRP A 361 -1.78 -9.88 4.49
C TRP A 361 -1.91 -9.14 5.81
N TRP A 362 -1.39 -7.92 5.85
CA TRP A 362 -1.49 -7.07 7.03
C TRP A 362 -2.93 -6.77 7.44
N ALA A 363 -3.80 -6.50 6.47
CA ALA A 363 -5.20 -6.17 6.71
C ALA A 363 -6.07 -7.39 7.05
N GLY A 364 -5.53 -8.61 7.03
CA GLY A 364 -6.28 -9.84 7.27
C GLY A 364 -7.31 -10.13 6.17
N TRP A 365 -7.02 -9.73 4.92
CA TRP A 365 -7.91 -9.98 3.78
C TRP A 365 -7.81 -11.40 3.23
N TYR A 366 -6.80 -12.14 3.67
CA TYR A 366 -6.62 -13.54 3.35
C TYR A 366 -7.02 -14.37 4.59
N ASP A 367 -7.67 -15.53 4.38
CA ASP A 367 -8.14 -16.39 5.47
C ASP A 367 -6.99 -16.82 6.42
N ASP A 368 -7.32 -17.13 7.67
CA ASP A 368 -6.41 -17.42 8.80
C ASP A 368 -5.45 -18.62 8.60
N ASP A 369 -5.51 -19.32 7.46
CA ASP A 369 -4.72 -20.52 7.14
C ASP A 369 -3.36 -20.24 6.44
N LEU A 370 -2.83 -19.02 6.54
CA LEU A 370 -1.54 -18.69 5.93
C LEU A 370 -0.39 -19.02 6.88
N ASP A 371 -0.27 -20.32 7.12
CA ASP A 371 0.82 -20.97 7.82
C ASP A 371 2.10 -20.80 6.98
N THR A 372 2.88 -19.75 7.28
CA THR A 372 4.21 -19.52 6.67
C THR A 372 5.19 -20.67 6.97
N SER A 373 4.81 -21.55 7.90
CA SER A 373 5.56 -22.73 8.33
C SER A 373 5.46 -23.95 7.39
N ARG A 374 4.55 -23.93 6.40
CA ARG A 374 4.29 -25.10 5.53
C ARG A 374 5.13 -25.17 4.26
N ALA A 375 5.96 -24.16 3.99
CA ALA A 375 6.64 -24.05 2.69
C ALA A 375 8.04 -24.66 2.65
N ALA A 376 8.63 -25.12 3.76
CA ALA A 376 9.93 -25.79 3.71
C ALA A 376 9.80 -27.21 3.13
N PRO A 377 10.40 -27.53 1.96
CA PRO A 377 10.41 -28.89 1.46
C PRO A 377 11.28 -29.77 2.35
N SER A 378 10.85 -31.01 2.54
CA SER A 378 11.46 -32.08 3.33
C SER A 378 12.80 -32.59 2.78
N VAL A 379 13.66 -31.73 2.22
CA VAL A 379 14.94 -32.14 1.61
C VAL A 379 16.08 -32.17 2.63
N VAL A 380 15.82 -31.89 3.90
CA VAL A 380 16.72 -32.41 4.95
C VAL A 380 16.47 -33.92 4.99
N PRO A 381 17.47 -34.78 4.72
CA PRO A 381 17.33 -36.19 5.07
C PRO A 381 16.91 -36.17 6.53
N SER A 382 15.75 -36.73 6.84
CA SER A 382 15.34 -37.00 8.21
C SER A 382 16.55 -37.63 8.90
N VAL A 383 17.27 -36.82 9.68
CA VAL A 383 18.19 -37.34 10.68
C VAL A 383 17.25 -38.15 11.54
N THR A 384 17.30 -39.45 11.33
CA THR A 384 16.59 -40.47 12.09
C THR A 384 16.56 -39.96 13.51
N SER A 385 15.36 -39.76 14.07
CA SER A 385 15.21 -39.44 15.48
C SER A 385 16.22 -40.31 16.23
N PRO A 386 17.20 -39.73 16.96
CA PRO A 386 18.08 -40.54 17.76
C PRO A 386 17.18 -41.39 18.63
N ASP A 387 17.42 -42.69 18.58
CA ASP A 387 16.79 -43.67 19.44
C ASP A 387 16.63 -43.03 20.84
N ALA A 388 15.40 -43.02 21.39
CA ALA A 388 15.04 -42.29 22.62
C ALA A 388 15.73 -42.85 23.89
N SER A 389 16.80 -43.60 23.70
CA SER A 389 17.64 -44.31 24.64
C SER A 389 18.98 -43.62 24.89
N HIS A 390 19.33 -42.53 24.18
CA HIS A 390 20.52 -41.70 24.46
C HIS A 390 20.16 -40.22 24.68
N PRO A 391 20.57 -39.60 25.81
CA PRO A 391 20.49 -38.16 25.94
C PRO A 391 21.38 -37.51 24.87
N PRO A 392 20.93 -36.41 24.22
CA PRO A 392 21.74 -35.70 23.25
C PRO A 392 23.05 -35.27 23.91
N ASP A 393 24.17 -35.55 23.25
CA ASP A 393 25.48 -35.09 23.68
C ASP A 393 25.45 -33.56 23.75
N PRO A 394 25.83 -32.91 24.87
CA PRO A 394 25.89 -31.45 24.96
C PRO A 394 26.72 -30.78 23.87
N ASP A 395 27.63 -31.52 23.22
CA ASP A 395 28.47 -31.03 22.11
C ASP A 395 27.77 -31.07 20.72
N ASP A 396 26.62 -31.74 20.57
CA ASP A 396 25.88 -31.86 19.29
C ASP A 396 24.80 -30.77 19.12
N ARG A 397 24.90 -29.71 19.92
CA ARG A 397 23.89 -28.66 19.97
C ARG A 397 24.28 -27.53 19.02
N ILE A 398 23.50 -27.36 17.94
CA ILE A 398 23.62 -26.22 17.02
C ILE A 398 23.75 -24.91 17.81
N SER A 399 24.91 -24.26 17.66
CA SER A 399 25.27 -23.07 18.43
C SER A 399 25.03 -21.80 17.63
N ARG A 400 25.06 -21.88 16.30
CA ARG A 400 24.92 -20.75 15.38
C ARG A 400 24.06 -21.11 14.17
N TYR A 401 23.43 -20.08 13.62
CA TYR A 401 22.63 -20.18 12.40
C TYR A 401 23.19 -19.22 11.37
N VAL A 402 23.35 -19.68 10.14
CA VAL A 402 23.70 -18.85 8.99
C VAL A 402 22.54 -18.91 8.01
N VAL A 403 21.92 -17.76 7.72
CA VAL A 403 20.77 -17.67 6.81
C VAL A 403 21.24 -17.13 5.46
N TYR A 404 21.05 -17.90 4.40
CA TYR A 404 21.27 -17.43 3.04
C TYR A 404 20.03 -16.71 2.50
N VAL A 405 20.22 -15.45 2.09
CA VAL A 405 19.20 -14.59 1.51
C VAL A 405 19.53 -14.40 0.03
N ASP A 406 18.65 -14.89 -0.83
CA ASP A 406 18.88 -14.88 -2.27
C ASP A 406 18.67 -13.48 -2.90
N GLY A 407 19.34 -13.25 -4.02
CA GLY A 407 19.30 -12.00 -4.75
C GLY A 407 17.98 -11.74 -5.47
N VAL A 408 17.89 -10.61 -6.18
CA VAL A 408 16.68 -10.17 -6.90
C VAL A 408 16.25 -11.14 -8.02
N GLY A 409 17.06 -12.15 -8.33
CA GLY A 409 16.73 -13.22 -9.24
C GLY A 409 15.85 -14.32 -8.64
N GLN A 410 15.57 -14.34 -7.33
CA GLN A 410 14.83 -15.46 -6.74
C GLN A 410 13.39 -15.59 -7.29
N SER A 411 13.03 -16.77 -7.81
CA SER A 411 11.66 -17.06 -8.30
C SER A 411 11.02 -18.29 -7.67
N SER A 412 11.83 -19.26 -7.27
CA SER A 412 11.45 -20.48 -6.59
C SER A 412 12.46 -20.80 -5.49
N GLN A 413 12.23 -21.90 -4.79
CA GLN A 413 13.19 -22.46 -3.81
C GLN A 413 14.43 -23.07 -4.48
N GLU A 414 14.38 -23.31 -5.79
CA GLU A 414 15.51 -23.82 -6.55
C GLU A 414 16.44 -22.67 -6.93
N TYR A 415 17.73 -22.87 -6.71
CA TYR A 415 18.77 -21.91 -7.03
C TYR A 415 19.27 -22.09 -8.45
N THR A 416 19.66 -20.98 -9.10
CA THR A 416 20.37 -21.05 -10.38
C THR A 416 21.69 -21.85 -10.24
N PRO A 417 22.26 -22.38 -11.33
CA PRO A 417 23.38 -23.33 -11.24
C PRO A 417 24.61 -22.73 -10.52
N ASP A 418 24.89 -21.47 -10.77
CA ASP A 418 25.94 -20.66 -10.12
C ASP A 418 25.71 -20.51 -8.61
N VAL A 419 24.47 -20.21 -8.20
CA VAL A 419 24.10 -20.10 -6.78
C VAL A 419 24.15 -21.47 -6.10
N THR A 420 23.74 -22.52 -6.80
CA THR A 420 23.82 -23.90 -6.30
C THR A 420 25.27 -24.31 -6.02
N GLU A 421 26.19 -24.01 -6.94
CA GLU A 421 27.62 -24.27 -6.76
C GLU A 421 28.17 -23.53 -5.53
N PHE A 422 27.84 -22.24 -5.38
CA PHE A 422 28.24 -21.45 -4.22
C PHE A 422 27.69 -22.02 -2.90
N VAL A 423 26.40 -22.32 -2.86
CA VAL A 423 25.69 -22.85 -1.69
C VAL A 423 26.28 -24.20 -1.26
N GLN A 424 26.55 -25.11 -2.21
CA GLN A 424 27.15 -26.41 -1.92
C GLN A 424 28.59 -26.26 -1.43
N ALA A 425 29.38 -25.39 -2.05
CA ALA A 425 30.76 -25.11 -1.62
C ALA A 425 30.80 -24.51 -0.21
N LEU A 426 29.87 -23.60 0.11
CA LEU A 426 29.74 -23.02 1.44
C LEU A 426 29.32 -24.06 2.48
N GLN A 427 28.31 -24.88 2.17
CA GLN A 427 27.83 -25.92 3.09
C GLN A 427 28.93 -26.94 3.41
N ALA A 428 29.79 -27.27 2.45
CA ALA A 428 30.90 -28.21 2.65
C ALA A 428 32.01 -27.71 3.58
N VAL A 429 32.11 -26.40 3.82
CA VAL A 429 33.15 -25.79 4.68
C VAL A 429 32.62 -25.26 6.01
N LEU A 430 31.30 -25.29 6.22
CA LEU A 430 30.70 -24.84 7.48
C LEU A 430 31.00 -25.85 8.60
N PRO A 431 31.35 -25.38 9.81
CA PRO A 431 31.48 -26.24 10.98
C PRO A 431 30.17 -26.98 11.32
N GLU A 432 30.29 -28.16 11.93
CA GLU A 432 29.14 -29.01 12.30
C GLU A 432 28.19 -28.35 13.32
N ASP A 433 28.68 -27.37 14.10
CA ASP A 433 27.88 -26.62 15.08
C ASP A 433 27.10 -25.44 14.46
N ILE A 434 27.11 -25.29 13.14
CA ILE A 434 26.40 -24.25 12.39
C ILE A 434 25.31 -24.86 11.51
N GLU A 435 24.06 -24.48 11.76
CA GLU A 435 22.94 -24.82 10.87
C GLU A 435 22.84 -23.80 9.73
N PHE A 436 22.85 -24.30 8.49
CA PHE A 436 22.75 -23.49 7.28
C PHE A 436 21.31 -23.43 6.76
N VAL A 437 20.67 -22.27 6.91
CA VAL A 437 19.28 -22.05 6.54
C VAL A 437 19.18 -21.52 5.10
N GLN A 438 18.48 -22.27 4.26
CA GLN A 438 18.30 -21.99 2.83
C GLN A 438 16.85 -22.20 2.39
N GLY A 439 16.50 -21.67 1.21
CA GLY A 439 15.19 -21.89 0.58
C GLY A 439 14.09 -20.94 1.05
N LEU A 440 14.43 -19.87 1.78
CA LEU A 440 13.46 -18.86 2.22
C LEU A 440 13.08 -17.93 1.06
N MET A 441 11.79 -17.73 0.80
CA MET A 441 11.29 -16.85 -0.26
C MET A 441 11.24 -15.41 0.20
N MET A 442 12.35 -14.69 0.03
CA MET A 442 12.57 -13.35 0.55
C MET A 442 11.77 -12.26 -0.17
N TYR A 443 11.13 -12.61 -1.28
CA TYR A 443 10.28 -11.73 -2.07
C TYR A 443 8.78 -12.09 -1.95
N SER A 444 8.38 -12.86 -0.93
CA SER A 444 6.98 -13.13 -0.62
C SER A 444 6.75 -13.19 0.89
N VAL A 445 5.78 -12.43 1.38
CA VAL A 445 5.37 -12.47 2.81
C VAL A 445 4.76 -13.81 3.21
N PHE A 446 4.36 -14.64 2.24
CA PHE A 446 3.79 -15.96 2.45
C PHE A 446 4.82 -17.09 2.37
N ASN A 447 6.09 -16.77 2.17
CA ASN A 447 7.13 -17.76 1.87
C ASN A 447 6.77 -18.65 0.63
N LYS A 448 5.99 -18.13 -0.33
CA LYS A 448 5.47 -18.91 -1.47
C LYS A 448 6.22 -18.60 -2.77
N PRO A 449 6.64 -19.62 -3.54
CA PRO A 449 7.30 -19.41 -4.82
C PRO A 449 6.34 -18.82 -5.88
N LEU A 450 6.87 -18.28 -6.96
CA LEU A 450 6.10 -17.68 -8.06
C LEU A 450 5.47 -18.74 -9.00
N ASN A 451 6.08 -19.93 -9.05
CA ASN A 451 5.78 -20.97 -10.03
C ASN A 451 4.71 -21.98 -9.58
N GLN A 452 4.16 -21.84 -8.37
CA GLN A 452 3.14 -22.73 -7.79
C GLN A 452 2.03 -21.92 -7.10
N ASP A 453 0.81 -22.46 -7.08
CA ASP A 453 -0.36 -21.95 -6.33
C ASP A 453 -0.69 -20.45 -6.50
N ARG A 454 -0.36 -19.89 -7.67
CA ARG A 454 -0.61 -18.49 -8.03
C ARG A 454 -1.30 -18.37 -9.39
N PRO A 455 -2.12 -17.32 -9.61
CA PRO A 455 -2.54 -16.95 -10.95
C PRO A 455 -1.31 -16.76 -11.84
N LEU A 456 -1.38 -17.28 -13.07
CA LEU A 456 -0.28 -17.20 -14.05
C LEU A 456 1.00 -17.96 -13.65
N ALA A 457 0.94 -18.93 -12.73
CA ALA A 457 2.08 -19.80 -12.39
C ALA A 457 2.72 -20.48 -13.63
N TRP A 458 1.93 -20.78 -14.67
CA TRP A 458 2.44 -21.29 -15.94
C TRP A 458 3.38 -20.31 -16.66
N LEU A 459 3.11 -18.99 -16.57
CA LEU A 459 3.93 -17.94 -17.18
C LEU A 459 5.26 -17.82 -16.42
N TRP A 460 5.22 -17.92 -15.09
CA TRP A 460 6.44 -17.91 -14.27
C TRP A 460 7.30 -19.14 -14.51
N ARG A 461 6.71 -20.33 -14.67
CA ARG A 461 7.46 -21.54 -15.09
C ARG A 461 8.13 -21.37 -16.45
N LEU A 462 7.45 -20.70 -17.39
CA LEU A 462 7.99 -20.40 -18.70
C LEU A 462 9.15 -19.38 -18.61
N ALA A 463 9.00 -18.34 -17.79
CA ALA A 463 10.04 -17.35 -17.50
C ALA A 463 11.27 -17.99 -16.85
N ASP A 464 11.07 -18.87 -15.87
CA ASP A 464 12.12 -19.66 -15.25
C ASP A 464 12.86 -20.47 -16.30
N LYS A 465 12.15 -21.29 -17.10
CA LYS A 465 12.76 -22.13 -18.14
C LYS A 465 13.66 -21.33 -19.07
N MET A 466 13.20 -20.18 -19.55
CA MET A 466 14.01 -19.32 -20.43
C MET A 466 15.22 -18.72 -19.73
N ARG A 467 15.12 -18.41 -18.44
CA ARG A 467 16.25 -17.89 -17.66
C ARG A 467 17.34 -18.94 -17.47
N TRP A 468 16.99 -20.20 -17.25
CA TRP A 468 17.95 -21.30 -17.14
C TRP A 468 18.76 -21.50 -18.43
N GLU A 469 18.17 -21.19 -19.58
CA GLU A 469 18.86 -21.23 -20.89
C GLU A 469 19.61 -19.93 -21.19
N ASN A 470 19.05 -18.76 -20.86
CA ASN A 470 19.68 -17.46 -21.06
C ASN A 470 19.23 -16.45 -19.98
N PRO A 471 20.12 -16.03 -19.07
CA PRO A 471 19.81 -15.05 -18.03
C PRO A 471 19.31 -13.70 -18.55
N MET A 472 19.67 -13.32 -19.78
CA MET A 472 19.26 -12.07 -20.45
C MET A 472 17.98 -12.21 -21.29
N ALA A 473 17.32 -13.36 -21.25
CA ALA A 473 16.01 -13.52 -21.90
C ALA A 473 15.00 -12.51 -21.33
N LEU A 474 14.24 -11.87 -22.22
CA LEU A 474 13.25 -10.83 -21.85
C LEU A 474 12.27 -11.32 -20.77
N LEU A 475 11.85 -12.59 -20.85
CA LEU A 475 10.94 -13.19 -19.88
C LEU A 475 11.63 -13.52 -18.55
N GLY A 476 12.93 -13.84 -18.55
CA GLY A 476 13.72 -13.98 -17.32
C GLY A 476 13.88 -12.64 -16.58
N LEU A 477 14.04 -11.53 -17.31
CA LEU A 477 14.09 -10.18 -16.74
C LEU A 477 12.78 -9.76 -16.04
N MET A 478 11.63 -10.38 -16.37
CA MET A 478 10.36 -10.08 -15.70
C MET A 478 10.38 -10.45 -14.22
N VAL A 479 11.10 -11.52 -13.83
CA VAL A 479 11.29 -11.90 -12.42
C VAL A 479 12.08 -10.82 -11.70
N ASN A 480 13.21 -10.39 -12.27
CA ASN A 480 14.04 -9.34 -11.70
C ASN A 480 13.26 -8.03 -11.57
N LEU A 481 12.45 -7.69 -12.57
CA LEU A 481 11.60 -6.49 -12.55
C LEU A 481 10.54 -6.57 -11.44
N ARG A 482 9.89 -7.73 -11.28
CA ARG A 482 8.94 -7.96 -10.19
C ARG A 482 9.61 -7.84 -8.84
N ASN A 483 10.78 -8.46 -8.66
CA ASN A 483 11.52 -8.41 -7.40
C ASN A 483 12.10 -7.01 -7.12
N ALA A 484 12.48 -6.25 -8.15
CA ALA A 484 12.86 -4.85 -8.01
C ALA A 484 11.69 -3.99 -7.46
N TRP A 485 10.45 -4.26 -7.88
CA TRP A 485 9.28 -3.64 -7.25
C TRP A 485 9.14 -4.01 -5.78
N ILE A 486 9.40 -5.26 -5.41
CA ILE A 486 9.37 -5.70 -4.02
C ILE A 486 10.46 -5.03 -3.19
N VAL A 487 11.66 -4.84 -3.73
CA VAL A 487 12.70 -4.02 -3.09
C VAL A 487 12.23 -2.58 -2.90
N ALA A 488 11.55 -2.00 -3.90
CA ALA A 488 10.95 -0.67 -3.77
C ALA A 488 9.84 -0.62 -2.69
N VAL A 489 9.07 -1.69 -2.51
CA VAL A 489 8.10 -1.85 -1.41
C VAL A 489 8.83 -1.85 -0.06
N SER A 490 9.89 -2.66 0.09
CA SER A 490 10.70 -2.74 1.31
C SER A 490 11.34 -1.39 1.69
N ALA A 491 11.79 -0.61 0.70
CA ALA A 491 12.45 0.69 0.89
C ALA A 491 11.48 1.87 1.09
N ASP A 492 10.20 1.74 0.70
CA ASP A 492 9.22 2.80 0.85
C ASP A 492 8.82 2.95 2.32
N LYS A 493 8.87 4.17 2.86
CA LYS A 493 8.53 4.46 4.26
C LYS A 493 7.09 4.07 4.65
N ARG A 494 6.20 3.99 3.66
CA ARG A 494 4.78 3.66 3.84
C ARG A 494 4.59 2.14 3.91
N TYR A 495 5.18 1.40 2.96
CA TYR A 495 4.98 -0.05 2.83
C TYR A 495 6.03 -0.90 3.57
N GLY A 496 7.26 -0.39 3.67
CA GLY A 496 8.44 -1.07 4.19
C GLY A 496 8.28 -1.65 5.59
N PRO A 497 7.75 -0.91 6.58
CA PRO A 497 7.55 -1.45 7.93
C PRO A 497 6.71 -2.75 7.94
N ILE A 498 5.62 -2.77 7.17
CA ILE A 498 4.74 -3.94 7.06
C ILE A 498 5.43 -5.07 6.28
N TYR A 499 6.08 -4.73 5.16
CA TYR A 499 6.75 -5.72 4.33
C TYR A 499 7.90 -6.42 5.07
N ASN A 500 8.77 -5.63 5.68
CA ASN A 500 9.95 -6.11 6.38
C ASN A 500 9.57 -6.92 7.61
N GLN A 501 8.42 -6.62 8.24
CA GLN A 501 7.84 -7.48 9.28
C GLN A 501 7.49 -8.87 8.75
N GLY A 502 6.76 -8.94 7.64
CA GLY A 502 6.38 -10.22 7.04
C GLY A 502 7.61 -11.05 6.68
N ILE A 503 8.64 -10.42 6.14
CA ILE A 503 9.91 -11.10 5.83
C ILE A 503 10.66 -11.51 7.11
N ALA A 504 10.68 -10.70 8.16
CA ALA A 504 11.26 -11.09 9.45
C ALA A 504 10.53 -12.30 10.05
N GLN A 505 9.20 -12.39 9.90
CA GLN A 505 8.43 -13.57 10.31
C GLN A 505 8.82 -14.82 9.50
N VAL A 506 9.03 -14.68 8.19
CA VAL A 506 9.49 -15.79 7.33
C VAL A 506 10.86 -16.29 7.80
N LEU A 507 11.80 -15.38 8.10
CA LEU A 507 13.11 -15.74 8.67
C LEU A 507 12.96 -16.45 10.00
N TYR A 508 12.17 -15.88 10.90
CA TYR A 508 11.97 -16.41 12.24
C TYR A 508 11.36 -17.82 12.22
N ASN A 509 10.34 -18.04 11.40
CA ASN A 509 9.72 -19.36 11.25
C ASN A 509 10.69 -20.37 10.62
N GLY A 510 11.46 -19.95 9.60
CA GLY A 510 12.50 -20.78 9.01
C GLY A 510 13.60 -21.20 9.99
N LEU A 511 13.90 -20.37 10.99
CA LEU A 511 14.80 -20.69 12.11
C LEU A 511 14.14 -21.65 13.10
N LEU A 512 12.89 -21.40 13.51
CA LEU A 512 12.15 -22.26 14.45
C LEU A 512 11.98 -23.69 13.95
N GLU A 513 11.70 -23.86 12.66
CA GLU A 513 11.61 -25.17 12.00
C GLU A 513 12.91 -25.96 12.08
N ARG A 514 14.05 -25.26 12.20
CA ARG A 514 15.40 -25.83 12.30
C ARG A 514 15.93 -25.84 13.73
N GLY A 515 15.02 -25.90 14.70
CA GLY A 515 15.35 -26.09 16.11
C GLY A 515 15.86 -24.84 16.82
N TYR A 516 15.78 -23.64 16.22
CA TYR A 516 16.12 -22.41 16.92
C TYR A 516 15.21 -22.24 18.13
N GLN A 517 15.80 -21.96 19.29
CA GLN A 517 15.08 -21.74 20.54
C GLN A 517 15.16 -20.26 20.92
N PRO A 518 14.10 -19.47 20.69
CA PRO A 518 14.02 -18.08 21.14
C PRO A 518 14.19 -18.05 22.66
N LEU A 519 15.00 -17.12 23.17
CA LEU A 519 15.21 -16.87 24.61
C LEU A 519 16.04 -17.93 25.36
N ALA A 520 16.57 -18.96 24.68
CA ALA A 520 17.50 -19.91 25.29
C ALA A 520 18.96 -19.40 25.39
N GLY A 521 19.24 -18.19 24.90
CA GLY A 521 20.58 -17.61 24.86
C GLY A 521 20.59 -16.10 24.63
N CYS A 522 20.22 -15.33 25.66
CA CYS A 522 20.83 -14.03 25.92
C CYS A 522 21.34 -14.07 27.36
N ARG A 523 22.62 -14.36 27.53
CA ARG A 523 23.42 -13.91 28.66
C ARG A 523 24.44 -12.92 28.14
#